data_AF-A0A395N5A0-F1
#
_entry.id   AF-A0A395N5A0-F1
#
_cell.length_a   1.000
_cell.length_b   1.000
_cell.length_c   1.000
_cell.angle_alpha   90.00
_cell.angle_beta   90.00
_cell.angle_gamma   90.00
#
_symmetry.space_group_name_H-M   'P 1'
#
loop_
_entity.id
_entity.type
_entity.pdbx_description
1 polymer ?
#
loop_
_entity_poly.entity_id
_entity_poly.type
_entity_poly.pdbx_seq_one_letter_code
_entity_poly.pdbx_strand_id
1 'polypeptide(L)'
;MTDLLFQEFPPIPSSSQTPQAIVLQENYEYDDTAPPVPPEFQNHVPHRMKHNGKLRLYKNEQGFLYMRNPAGDMGIVLFIRDGIHLHLVLPLRIMIIGTEFRPLLDKQQDQQPIVVTLTSGSSLQSGSTKLKRYLRTFWNCARHDTTTVMPLGLYAERYAELFSDANFMNNVNTIQTGIVPEAERVLRNGSFSLDNLLGLPDATTYSNSCQVIYLRIYIDLDGSGSVGFYVGQSHSVVRRMKEHEAVTTSGGREQRSCHYRVARKTTEDNRYAVVLCSWDSQNKISLNLLAIAEQTMMSLFDSYNSWISSSNPDTTFTTELRKTHNQAVYIKSVANEAKQKVGW
;
A
#
# COMPACT_ATOMS: atom_id res chain seq x y z
N MET A 1 -15.29 -15.92 21.65
CA MET A 1 -14.36 -17.04 21.40
C MET A 1 -12.99 -16.40 21.33
N THR A 2 -12.14 -16.71 22.30
CA THR A 2 -11.09 -15.86 22.87
C THR A 2 -9.78 -15.98 22.10
N ASP A 3 -9.18 -14.83 21.80
CA ASP A 3 -7.96 -14.68 21.01
C ASP A 3 -6.75 -15.34 21.69
N LEU A 4 -6.09 -16.21 20.94
CA LEU A 4 -4.80 -16.78 21.31
C LEU A 4 -3.73 -15.70 21.15
N LEU A 5 -3.53 -14.90 22.19
CA LEU A 5 -2.22 -14.61 22.77
C LEU A 5 -2.38 -13.94 24.14
N PHE A 6 -2.05 -14.74 25.16
CA PHE A 6 -1.84 -14.40 26.58
C PHE A 6 -3.09 -14.20 27.45
N GLN A 7 -3.48 -15.27 28.17
CA GLN A 7 -3.81 -15.12 29.59
C GLN A 7 -2.54 -15.12 30.46
N GLU A 8 -1.46 -15.81 30.06
CA GLU A 8 -0.18 -15.88 30.81
C GLU A 8 1.04 -16.05 29.88
N PHE A 9 2.13 -15.32 30.17
CA PHE A 9 3.43 -15.47 29.50
C PHE A 9 4.04 -16.85 29.81
N PRO A 10 4.71 -17.55 28.86
CA PRO A 10 5.33 -18.83 29.14
C PRO A 10 6.25 -18.74 30.36
N PRO A 11 6.25 -19.74 31.25
CA PRO A 11 7.08 -19.71 32.44
C PRO A 11 8.55 -19.55 32.04
N ILE A 12 9.15 -18.46 32.51
CA ILE A 12 10.58 -18.18 32.42
C ILE A 12 11.25 -18.52 33.76
N PRO A 13 12.56 -18.83 33.79
CA PRO A 13 13.27 -19.09 35.04
C PRO A 13 13.04 -17.97 36.07
N SER A 14 12.92 -18.32 37.34
CA SER A 14 12.61 -17.39 38.44
C SER A 14 13.66 -16.29 38.65
N SER A 15 14.87 -16.44 38.09
CA SER A 15 15.94 -15.45 38.07
C SER A 15 15.87 -14.46 36.89
N SER A 16 14.82 -14.52 36.07
CA SER A 16 14.69 -13.71 34.85
C SER A 16 14.31 -12.25 35.14
N GLN A 17 14.72 -11.36 34.25
CA GLN A 17 14.27 -9.97 34.21
C GLN A 17 12.90 -9.88 33.53
N THR A 18 12.23 -8.73 33.68
CA THR A 18 11.02 -8.42 32.90
C THR A 18 11.32 -8.58 31.41
N PRO A 19 10.58 -9.44 30.67
CA PRO A 19 10.83 -9.67 29.26
C PRO A 19 10.79 -8.39 28.43
N GLN A 20 11.81 -8.17 27.62
CA GLN A 20 11.91 -7.07 26.67
C GLN A 20 11.75 -7.61 25.25
N ALA A 21 10.86 -7.01 24.49
CA ALA A 21 10.69 -7.33 23.08
C ALA A 21 11.98 -7.06 22.29
N ILE A 22 12.29 -7.96 21.36
CA ILE A 22 13.44 -7.84 20.46
C ILE A 22 13.05 -8.04 19.00
N VAL A 23 13.91 -7.56 18.11
CA VAL A 23 13.91 -7.93 16.69
C VAL A 23 15.34 -8.21 16.22
N LEU A 24 15.52 -9.24 15.39
CA LEU A 24 16.83 -9.59 14.82
C LEU A 24 17.24 -8.61 13.70
N GLN A 25 18.47 -8.12 13.75
CA GLN A 25 19.05 -7.20 12.77
C GLN A 25 19.56 -7.89 11.50
N GLU A 26 19.91 -9.18 11.62
CA GLU A 26 20.51 -9.99 10.57
C GLU A 26 20.06 -11.46 10.68
N ASN A 27 20.31 -12.24 9.62
CA ASN A 27 20.11 -13.68 9.67
C ASN A 27 21.18 -14.33 10.57
N TYR A 28 20.81 -15.38 11.30
CA TYR A 28 21.73 -16.06 12.22
C TYR A 28 21.49 -17.57 12.22
N GLU A 29 22.57 -18.36 12.20
CA GLU A 29 22.48 -19.81 12.36
C GLU A 29 22.84 -20.19 13.80
N TYR A 30 21.82 -20.54 14.57
CA TYR A 30 21.95 -20.94 15.97
C TYR A 30 22.28 -22.42 16.09
N ASP A 31 23.35 -22.72 16.83
CA ASP A 31 23.80 -24.05 17.19
C ASP A 31 23.63 -24.22 18.70
N ASP A 32 22.67 -25.06 19.09
CA ASP A 32 22.36 -25.33 20.50
C ASP A 32 23.32 -26.32 21.16
N THR A 33 24.41 -26.68 20.49
CA THR A 33 25.50 -27.49 21.04
C THR A 33 26.81 -26.72 21.15
N ALA A 34 26.83 -25.46 20.68
CA ALA A 34 28.03 -24.66 20.66
C ALA A 34 28.49 -24.28 22.08
N PRO A 35 29.81 -24.11 22.31
CA PRO A 35 30.39 -23.75 23.61
C PRO A 35 29.76 -22.56 24.36
N PRO A 36 29.31 -21.46 23.70
CA PRO A 36 28.70 -20.34 24.43
C PRO A 36 27.27 -20.62 24.94
N VAL A 37 26.67 -21.78 24.61
CA VAL A 37 25.34 -22.17 25.08
C VAL A 37 25.48 -22.92 26.41
N PRO A 38 24.91 -22.43 27.53
CA PRO A 38 24.93 -23.14 28.81
C PRO A 38 24.23 -24.50 28.73
N PRO A 39 24.68 -25.52 29.49
CA PRO A 39 24.15 -26.88 29.43
C PRO A 39 22.62 -26.97 29.52
N GLU A 40 21.99 -26.11 30.32
CA GLU A 40 20.54 -26.03 30.52
C GLU A 40 19.75 -25.56 29.29
N PHE A 41 20.43 -25.02 28.26
CA PHE A 41 19.83 -24.63 26.98
C PHE A 41 20.32 -25.48 25.81
N GLN A 42 21.20 -26.46 26.07
CA GLN A 42 21.73 -27.31 25.02
C GLN A 42 20.73 -28.38 24.59
N ASN A 43 20.72 -28.71 23.29
CA ASN A 43 19.85 -29.75 22.71
C ASN A 43 18.32 -29.52 22.88
N HIS A 44 17.90 -28.32 23.25
CA HIS A 44 16.48 -27.99 23.44
C HIS A 44 15.76 -27.60 22.15
N VAL A 45 16.49 -27.38 21.04
CA VAL A 45 15.85 -27.13 19.75
C VAL A 45 15.44 -28.46 19.10
N PRO A 46 14.16 -28.65 18.74
CA PRO A 46 13.72 -29.89 18.10
C PRO A 46 14.44 -30.17 16.77
N HIS A 47 14.84 -31.43 16.54
CA HIS A 47 15.55 -31.82 15.31
C HIS A 47 14.81 -31.42 14.03
N ARG A 48 13.47 -31.49 14.01
CA ARG A 48 12.65 -31.08 12.86
C ARG A 48 12.79 -29.61 12.46
N MET A 49 13.29 -28.75 13.35
CA MET A 49 13.48 -27.32 13.12
C MET A 49 14.93 -26.98 12.74
N LYS A 50 15.83 -27.97 12.79
CA LYS A 50 17.24 -27.81 12.46
C LYS A 50 17.47 -28.16 10.99
N HIS A 51 18.26 -27.33 10.31
CA HIS A 51 18.83 -27.63 9.01
C HIS A 51 20.35 -27.78 9.19
N ASN A 52 20.90 -28.95 8.83
CA ASN A 52 22.31 -29.29 9.08
C ASN A 52 22.72 -29.09 10.56
N GLY A 53 21.86 -29.48 11.49
CA GLY A 53 22.11 -29.37 12.93
C GLY A 53 21.89 -27.98 13.53
N LYS A 54 21.58 -26.96 12.72
CA LYS A 54 21.41 -25.57 13.19
C LYS A 54 20.00 -25.05 12.97
N LEU A 55 19.53 -24.22 13.89
CA LEU A 55 18.30 -23.44 13.72
C LEU A 55 18.61 -22.17 12.94
N ARG A 56 17.94 -21.96 11.81
CA ARG A 56 18.05 -20.70 11.07
C ARG A 56 17.09 -19.68 11.64
N LEU A 57 17.61 -18.54 12.05
CA LEU A 57 16.88 -17.34 12.46
C LEU A 57 17.02 -16.27 11.38
N TYR A 58 15.94 -15.53 11.12
CA TYR A 58 15.90 -14.58 10.02
C TYR A 58 15.90 -13.14 10.52
N LYS A 59 16.48 -12.25 9.71
CA LYS A 59 16.36 -10.80 9.91
C LYS A 59 14.89 -10.42 10.07
N ASN A 60 14.62 -9.48 10.97
CA ASN A 60 13.29 -8.99 11.38
C ASN A 60 12.44 -9.97 12.18
N GLU A 61 12.96 -11.16 12.53
CA GLU A 61 12.26 -12.08 13.41
C GLU A 61 12.19 -11.51 14.83
N GLN A 62 11.02 -11.65 15.47
CA GLN A 62 10.73 -11.06 16.78
C GLN A 62 10.70 -12.11 17.88
N GLY A 63 11.12 -11.72 19.07
CA GLY A 63 11.11 -12.56 20.27
C GLY A 63 11.14 -11.73 21.54
N PHE A 64 11.47 -12.36 22.66
CA PHE A 64 11.61 -11.70 23.95
C PHE A 64 12.94 -12.03 24.61
N LEU A 65 13.74 -11.01 24.93
CA LEU A 65 14.89 -11.12 25.80
C LEU A 65 14.42 -11.12 27.26
N TYR A 66 14.78 -12.14 28.04
CA TYR A 66 14.40 -12.21 29.45
C TYR A 66 15.57 -12.41 30.41
N MET A 67 16.77 -12.69 29.91
CA MET A 67 17.98 -12.77 30.73
C MET A 67 19.20 -12.37 29.91
N ARG A 68 20.20 -11.79 30.58
CA ARG A 68 21.52 -11.52 30.01
C ARG A 68 22.55 -12.31 30.76
N ASN A 69 23.60 -12.76 30.08
CA ASN A 69 24.73 -13.36 30.77
C ASN A 69 25.49 -12.28 31.58
N PRO A 70 26.32 -12.69 32.56
CA PRO A 70 27.07 -11.74 33.40
C PRO A 70 28.01 -10.81 32.64
N ALA A 71 28.56 -11.27 31.51
CA ALA A 71 29.44 -10.48 30.66
C ALA A 71 28.70 -9.43 29.80
N GLY A 72 27.37 -9.55 29.67
CA GLY A 72 26.53 -8.60 28.94
C GLY A 72 26.66 -8.65 27.42
N ASP A 73 27.24 -9.72 26.85
CA ASP A 73 27.40 -9.91 25.40
C ASP A 73 26.40 -10.92 24.81
N MET A 74 25.79 -11.77 25.64
CA MET A 74 24.80 -12.76 25.26
C MET A 74 23.47 -12.55 25.99
N GLY A 75 22.37 -12.84 25.29
CA GLY A 75 21.01 -12.80 25.81
C GLY A 75 20.33 -14.15 25.68
N ILE A 76 19.54 -14.51 26.69
CA ILE A 76 18.61 -15.63 26.61
C ILE A 76 17.26 -15.09 26.15
N VAL A 77 16.82 -15.62 25.02
CA VAL A 77 15.67 -15.13 24.28
C VAL A 77 14.64 -16.23 24.05
N LEU A 78 13.38 -15.84 24.01
CA LEU A 78 12.25 -16.69 23.67
C LEU A 78 11.76 -16.34 22.26
N PHE A 79 11.76 -17.33 21.37
CA PHE A 79 11.03 -17.30 20.10
C PHE A 79 9.87 -18.28 20.15
N ILE A 80 8.81 -17.99 19.40
CA ILE A 80 7.66 -18.88 19.23
C ILE A 80 7.52 -19.18 17.75
N ARG A 81 7.66 -20.45 17.37
CA ARG A 81 7.53 -20.93 15.99
C ARG A 81 6.62 -22.14 15.95
N ASP A 82 5.54 -22.07 15.17
CA ASP A 82 4.57 -23.16 15.02
C ASP A 82 4.05 -23.68 16.38
N GLY A 83 3.84 -22.77 17.34
CA GLY A 83 3.40 -23.10 18.71
C GLY A 83 4.49 -23.69 19.61
N ILE A 84 5.74 -23.77 19.15
CA ILE A 84 6.89 -24.28 19.92
C ILE A 84 7.63 -23.10 20.54
N HIS A 85 7.85 -23.18 21.86
CA HIS A 85 8.67 -22.22 22.61
C HIS A 85 10.14 -22.59 22.48
N LEU A 86 10.93 -21.68 21.95
CA LEU A 86 12.34 -21.84 21.69
C LEU A 86 13.13 -20.88 22.58
N HIS A 87 13.78 -21.43 23.60
CA HIS A 87 14.69 -20.70 24.46
C HIS A 87 16.10 -20.79 23.87
N LEU A 88 16.62 -19.67 23.38
CA LEU A 88 17.87 -19.61 22.62
C LEU A 88 18.86 -18.66 23.31
N VAL A 89 20.15 -18.88 23.08
CA VAL A 89 21.23 -18.03 23.59
C VAL A 89 21.89 -17.30 22.42
N LEU A 90 21.61 -16.00 22.29
CA LEU A 90 22.01 -15.22 21.12
C LEU A 90 22.90 -14.03 21.51
N PRO A 91 23.86 -13.61 20.65
CA PRO A 91 24.64 -12.41 20.88
C PRO A 91 23.76 -11.14 20.94
N LEU A 92 23.94 -10.28 21.94
CA LEU A 92 23.16 -9.02 22.04
C LEU A 92 23.34 -8.11 20.82
N ARG A 93 24.50 -8.17 20.16
CA ARG A 93 24.81 -7.37 18.95
C ARG A 93 23.89 -7.62 17.76
N ILE A 94 23.22 -8.78 17.68
CA ILE A 94 22.35 -9.12 16.54
C ILE A 94 20.90 -8.72 16.78
N MET A 95 20.59 -8.05 17.90
CA MET A 95 19.23 -7.72 18.34
C MET A 95 19.06 -6.21 18.48
N ILE A 96 17.88 -5.71 18.14
CA ILE A 96 17.38 -4.41 18.67
C ILE A 96 16.49 -4.75 19.86
N ILE A 97 16.77 -4.18 21.02
CA ILE A 97 16.06 -4.45 22.28
C ILE A 97 15.12 -3.29 22.59
N GLY A 98 13.93 -3.60 23.12
CA GLY A 98 12.94 -2.60 23.51
C GLY A 98 12.06 -2.13 22.36
N THR A 99 11.89 -2.96 21.32
CA THR A 99 10.98 -2.67 20.22
C THR A 99 9.52 -2.87 20.61
N GLU A 100 8.57 -2.30 19.87
CA GLU A 100 7.16 -2.67 20.04
C GLU A 100 6.94 -4.11 19.55
N PHE A 101 6.49 -5.01 20.44
CA PHE A 101 6.08 -6.36 20.07
C PHE A 101 4.63 -6.36 19.62
N ARG A 102 4.38 -6.79 18.38
CA ARG A 102 3.01 -6.96 17.88
C ARG A 102 2.51 -8.38 18.20
N PRO A 103 1.34 -8.53 18.86
CA PRO A 103 0.66 -9.80 19.02
C PRO A 103 0.45 -10.56 17.69
N LEU A 104 0.49 -11.89 17.75
CA LEU A 104 0.05 -12.81 16.68
C LEU A 104 -1.35 -12.48 16.19
N LEU A 105 -2.30 -12.11 17.04
CA LEU A 105 -3.62 -11.68 16.59
C LEU A 105 -3.51 -10.48 15.64
N ASP A 106 -2.79 -9.44 16.03
CA ASP A 106 -2.56 -8.26 15.19
C ASP A 106 -1.81 -8.63 13.90
N LYS A 107 -0.86 -9.57 13.98
CA LYS A 107 -0.16 -10.12 12.80
C LYS A 107 -1.06 -11.00 11.92
N GLN A 108 -2.06 -11.65 12.48
CA GLN A 108 -3.06 -12.47 11.78
C GLN A 108 -4.16 -11.59 11.18
N GLN A 109 -4.50 -10.48 11.83
CA GLN A 109 -5.36 -9.43 11.26
C GLN A 109 -4.72 -8.84 10.01
N ASP A 110 -3.39 -8.66 9.99
CA ASP A 110 -2.66 -8.28 8.76
C ASP A 110 -2.79 -9.34 7.63
N GLN A 111 -3.08 -10.61 7.97
CA GLN A 111 -3.27 -11.68 6.99
C GLN A 111 -4.70 -11.78 6.48
N GLN A 112 -5.69 -11.25 7.21
CA GLN A 112 -7.07 -11.24 6.75
C GLN A 112 -7.30 -10.13 5.71
N PRO A 113 -8.17 -10.33 4.71
CA PRO A 113 -8.60 -9.25 3.84
C PRO A 113 -9.21 -8.15 4.73
N ILE A 114 -8.79 -6.90 4.56
CA ILE A 114 -9.42 -5.79 5.28
C ILE A 114 -10.89 -5.74 4.86
N VAL A 115 -11.78 -6.04 5.79
CA VAL A 115 -13.21 -5.76 5.63
C VAL A 115 -13.38 -4.27 5.82
N VAL A 116 -13.41 -3.54 4.71
CA VAL A 116 -13.62 -2.10 4.71
C VAL A 116 -15.06 -1.83 5.12
N THR A 117 -15.26 -1.65 6.42
CA THR A 117 -16.54 -1.22 6.97
C THR A 117 -16.50 0.29 7.01
N LEU A 118 -16.94 0.95 5.94
CA LEU A 118 -17.08 2.40 5.96
C LEU A 118 -18.12 2.74 7.03
N THR A 119 -17.69 3.35 8.12
CA THR A 119 -18.59 3.86 9.16
C THR A 119 -19.59 4.77 8.47
N SER A 120 -20.89 4.52 8.72
CA SER A 120 -22.04 5.12 8.02
C SER A 120 -22.19 6.66 8.21
N GLY A 121 -21.12 7.36 8.60
CA GLY A 121 -21.09 8.78 8.92
C GLY A 121 -20.73 9.72 7.75
N SER A 122 -20.34 9.23 6.57
CA SER A 122 -20.06 10.13 5.44
C SER A 122 -21.36 10.57 4.75
N SER A 123 -21.84 11.77 5.03
CA SER A 123 -22.96 12.34 4.28
C SER A 123 -22.56 12.65 2.83
N LEU A 124 -23.53 12.60 1.90
CA LEU A 124 -23.35 13.11 0.55
C LEU A 124 -22.89 14.57 0.64
N GLN A 125 -21.73 14.87 0.07
CA GLN A 125 -21.19 16.22 0.11
C GLN A 125 -21.82 17.11 -0.97
N SER A 126 -21.99 18.39 -0.66
CA SER A 126 -22.56 19.36 -1.58
C SER A 126 -21.65 19.60 -2.79
N GLY A 127 -22.23 20.00 -3.93
CA GLY A 127 -21.48 20.29 -5.14
C GLY A 127 -22.38 20.54 -6.35
N SER A 128 -21.96 21.44 -7.23
CA SER A 128 -22.74 21.86 -8.42
C SER A 128 -22.79 20.82 -9.54
N THR A 129 -21.95 19.79 -9.47
CA THR A 129 -21.82 18.73 -10.48
C THR A 129 -21.67 17.38 -9.79
N LYS A 130 -22.01 16.27 -10.46
CA LYS A 130 -21.76 14.93 -9.88
C LYS A 130 -20.27 14.73 -9.63
N LEU A 131 -19.40 15.21 -10.52
CA LEU A 131 -17.95 15.11 -10.34
C LEU A 131 -17.49 15.80 -9.05
N LYS A 132 -17.94 17.04 -8.82
CA LYS A 132 -17.59 17.80 -7.61
C LYS A 132 -18.12 17.12 -6.35
N ARG A 133 -19.34 16.58 -6.40
CA ARG A 133 -19.93 15.80 -5.29
C ARG A 133 -19.15 14.50 -5.04
N TYR A 134 -18.75 13.79 -6.10
CA TYR A 134 -17.93 12.58 -6.01
C TYR A 134 -16.61 12.86 -5.32
N LEU A 135 -15.85 13.85 -5.79
CA LEU A 135 -14.54 14.20 -5.21
C LEU A 135 -14.66 14.57 -3.74
N ARG A 136 -15.62 15.42 -3.37
CA ARG A 136 -15.84 15.79 -1.97
C ARG A 136 -16.26 14.60 -1.12
N THR A 137 -17.16 13.76 -1.63
CA THR A 137 -17.65 12.58 -0.90
C THR A 137 -16.54 11.55 -0.71
N PHE A 138 -15.75 11.26 -1.75
CA PHE A 138 -14.59 10.38 -1.69
C PHE A 138 -13.60 10.83 -0.61
N TRP A 139 -13.19 12.10 -0.65
CA TRP A 139 -12.25 12.66 0.30
C TRP A 139 -12.83 12.71 1.72
N ASN A 140 -14.13 13.00 1.86
CA ASN A 140 -14.82 13.01 3.14
C ASN A 140 -14.92 11.61 3.76
N CYS A 141 -15.20 10.58 2.96
CA CYS A 141 -15.18 9.18 3.40
C CYS A 141 -13.79 8.80 3.92
N ALA A 142 -12.73 9.06 3.14
CA ALA A 142 -11.37 8.73 3.55
C ALA A 142 -10.95 9.45 4.84
N ARG A 143 -11.34 10.72 4.97
CA ARG A 143 -11.07 11.52 6.17
C ARG A 143 -11.71 10.96 7.44
N HIS A 144 -12.93 10.45 7.35
CA HIS A 144 -13.67 9.98 8.54
C HIS A 144 -13.33 8.54 8.95
N ASP A 145 -12.61 7.80 8.11
CA ASP A 145 -12.20 6.42 8.39
C ASP A 145 -10.73 6.33 8.80
N THR A 146 -10.37 7.08 9.84
CA THR A 146 -9.01 7.07 10.41
C THR A 146 -8.62 5.70 10.92
N THR A 147 -9.59 4.93 11.43
CA THR A 147 -9.41 3.57 11.95
C THR A 147 -8.88 2.60 10.90
N THR A 148 -9.26 2.77 9.63
CA THR A 148 -8.78 1.91 8.54
C THR A 148 -7.57 2.52 7.82
N VAL A 149 -7.58 3.84 7.60
CA VAL A 149 -6.54 4.53 6.81
C VAL A 149 -5.19 4.56 7.51
N MET A 150 -5.15 4.74 8.83
CA MET A 150 -3.89 4.85 9.58
C MET A 150 -3.12 3.52 9.59
N PRO A 151 -3.72 2.35 9.92
CA PRO A 151 -3.04 1.05 9.85
C PRO A 151 -2.58 0.67 8.43
N LEU A 152 -3.25 1.18 7.39
CA LEU A 152 -2.84 1.01 5.99
C LEU A 152 -1.56 1.77 5.62
N GLY A 153 -0.95 2.49 6.56
CA GLY A 153 0.34 3.16 6.39
C GLY A 153 0.23 4.63 6.02
N LEU A 154 -0.91 5.28 6.28
CA LEU A 154 -0.98 6.73 6.31
C LEU A 154 -0.52 7.22 7.68
N TYR A 155 0.75 7.60 7.80
CA TYR A 155 1.29 8.15 9.04
C TYR A 155 0.63 9.48 9.43
N ALA A 156 0.66 9.82 10.72
CA ALA A 156 -0.03 10.99 11.28
C ALA A 156 0.32 12.32 10.58
N GLU A 157 1.59 12.53 10.22
CA GLU A 157 2.04 13.71 9.49
C GLU A 157 1.36 13.82 8.11
N ARG A 158 1.31 12.71 7.38
CA ARG A 158 0.69 12.64 6.05
C ARG A 158 -0.83 12.78 6.15
N TYR A 159 -1.44 12.21 7.18
CA TYR A 159 -2.86 12.43 7.46
C TYR A 159 -3.14 13.91 7.77
N ALA A 160 -2.33 14.56 8.60
CA ALA A 160 -2.51 15.98 8.94
C ALA A 160 -2.34 16.88 7.70
N GLU A 161 -1.38 16.59 6.84
CA GLU A 161 -1.20 17.30 5.58
C GLU A 161 -2.42 17.19 4.66
N LEU A 162 -3.02 16.00 4.55
CA LEU A 162 -4.12 15.73 3.62
C LEU A 162 -5.50 16.07 4.18
N PHE A 163 -5.75 15.78 5.46
CA PHE A 163 -7.09 15.64 6.04
C PHE A 163 -7.32 16.43 7.34
N SER A 164 -6.34 17.22 7.83
CA SER A 164 -6.61 18.11 8.97
C SER A 164 -7.69 19.15 8.66
N ASP A 165 -8.33 19.69 9.69
CA ASP A 165 -9.34 20.75 9.53
C ASP A 165 -8.81 21.94 8.71
N ALA A 166 -7.55 22.33 8.96
CA ALA A 166 -6.91 23.45 8.28
C ALA A 166 -6.68 23.19 6.78
N ASN A 167 -6.33 21.97 6.40
CA ASN A 167 -5.89 21.67 5.03
C ASN A 167 -6.98 21.03 4.16
N PHE A 168 -7.92 20.30 4.75
CA PHE A 168 -8.84 19.43 4.01
C PHE A 168 -9.60 20.15 2.90
N MET A 169 -10.29 21.25 3.23
CA MET A 169 -11.08 21.97 2.24
C MET A 169 -10.20 22.62 1.17
N ASN A 170 -9.03 23.12 1.55
CA ASN A 170 -8.06 23.67 0.60
C ASN A 170 -7.56 22.61 -0.37
N ASN A 171 -7.20 21.43 0.13
CA ASN A 171 -6.74 20.30 -0.69
C ASN A 171 -7.82 19.82 -1.65
N VAL A 172 -9.05 19.61 -1.17
CA VAL A 172 -10.18 19.21 -2.02
C VAL A 172 -10.44 20.25 -3.10
N ASN A 173 -10.46 21.53 -2.75
CA ASN A 173 -10.64 22.61 -3.72
C ASN A 173 -9.49 22.67 -4.74
N THR A 174 -8.25 22.51 -4.29
CA THR A 174 -7.05 22.48 -5.15
C THR A 174 -7.11 21.35 -6.17
N ILE A 175 -7.64 20.18 -5.77
CA ILE A 175 -7.88 19.08 -6.72
C ILE A 175 -9.00 19.42 -7.69
N GLN A 176 -10.10 19.99 -7.21
CA GLN A 176 -11.23 20.39 -8.07
C GLN A 176 -10.83 21.45 -9.10
N THR A 177 -10.03 22.44 -8.73
CA THR A 177 -9.56 23.50 -9.64
C THR A 177 -8.43 23.03 -10.55
N GLY A 178 -7.72 21.96 -10.18
CA GLY A 178 -6.70 21.35 -11.03
C GLY A 178 -7.27 20.55 -12.20
N ILE A 179 -8.56 20.17 -12.17
CA ILE A 179 -9.20 19.47 -13.29
C ILE A 179 -9.27 20.40 -14.49
N VAL A 180 -8.78 19.93 -15.65
CA VAL A 180 -8.77 20.76 -16.85
C VAL A 180 -10.21 20.99 -17.34
N PRO A 181 -10.55 22.16 -17.90
CA PRO A 181 -11.93 22.53 -18.21
C PRO A 181 -12.67 21.52 -19.09
N GLU A 182 -11.98 20.93 -20.07
CA GLU A 182 -12.53 19.93 -20.99
C GLU A 182 -12.88 18.64 -20.25
N ALA A 183 -12.00 18.18 -19.35
CA ALA A 183 -12.24 17.01 -18.51
C ALA A 183 -13.37 17.28 -17.51
N GLU A 184 -13.43 18.47 -16.88
CA GLU A 184 -14.53 18.84 -16.00
C GLU A 184 -15.87 18.80 -16.77
N ARG A 185 -15.90 19.35 -17.99
CA ARG A 185 -17.11 19.36 -18.83
C ARG A 185 -17.59 17.95 -19.17
N VAL A 186 -16.68 17.06 -19.57
CA VAL A 186 -17.00 15.67 -19.95
C VAL A 186 -17.46 14.86 -18.73
N LEU A 187 -16.72 14.94 -17.62
CA LEU A 187 -16.97 14.12 -16.44
C LEU A 187 -18.09 14.67 -15.53
N ARG A 188 -18.55 15.90 -15.79
CA ARG A 188 -19.48 16.68 -14.95
C ARG A 188 -20.63 15.87 -14.34
N ASN A 189 -21.26 15.02 -15.16
CA ASN A 189 -22.52 14.36 -14.84
C ASN A 189 -22.40 12.85 -14.59
N GLY A 190 -21.18 12.29 -14.59
CA GLY A 190 -20.95 10.86 -14.43
C GLY A 190 -21.31 10.00 -15.64
N SER A 191 -21.88 10.59 -16.69
CA SER A 191 -22.19 9.92 -17.96
C SER A 191 -21.35 10.52 -19.07
N PHE A 192 -20.43 9.71 -19.61
CA PHE A 192 -19.54 10.06 -20.72
C PHE A 192 -19.26 8.81 -21.56
N SER A 193 -19.09 9.00 -22.87
CA SER A 193 -18.69 7.94 -23.79
C SER A 193 -17.17 7.87 -23.96
N LEU A 194 -16.68 6.81 -24.60
CA LEU A 194 -15.30 6.73 -25.04
C LEU A 194 -14.93 7.90 -25.96
N ASP A 195 -15.80 8.26 -26.91
CA ASP A 195 -15.57 9.40 -27.82
C ASP A 195 -15.42 10.72 -27.06
N ASN A 196 -16.15 10.91 -25.96
CA ASN A 196 -15.98 12.09 -25.12
C ASN A 196 -14.58 12.14 -24.50
N LEU A 197 -14.01 10.99 -24.11
CA LEU A 197 -12.66 10.91 -23.56
C LEU A 197 -11.59 11.08 -24.63
N LEU A 198 -11.79 10.52 -25.83
CA LEU A 198 -10.88 10.69 -26.97
C LEU A 198 -10.83 12.12 -27.49
N GLY A 199 -11.92 12.88 -27.29
CA GLY A 199 -11.98 14.31 -27.61
C GLY A 199 -11.33 15.23 -26.57
N LEU A 200 -10.72 14.70 -25.50
CA LEU A 200 -9.98 15.50 -24.52
C LEU A 200 -8.62 15.96 -25.09
N PRO A 201 -8.04 17.04 -24.56
CA PRO A 201 -6.73 17.53 -25.01
C PRO A 201 -5.64 16.47 -24.85
N ASP A 202 -4.80 16.34 -25.87
CA ASP A 202 -3.63 15.47 -25.84
C ASP A 202 -2.70 15.85 -24.69
N ALA A 203 -2.21 14.84 -23.98
CA ALA A 203 -1.40 15.01 -22.78
C ALA A 203 -0.12 15.85 -23.01
N THR A 204 0.44 15.78 -24.21
CA THR A 204 1.68 16.46 -24.59
C THR A 204 1.50 17.95 -24.90
N THR A 205 0.26 18.44 -24.96
CA THR A 205 -0.03 19.88 -25.15
C THR A 205 0.36 20.75 -23.95
N TYR A 206 0.60 20.13 -22.78
CA TYR A 206 0.98 20.83 -21.55
C TYR A 206 2.50 20.93 -21.38
N SER A 207 2.94 21.98 -20.69
CA SER A 207 4.37 22.26 -20.47
C SER A 207 5.08 21.15 -19.68
N ASN A 208 6.39 21.00 -19.92
CA ASN A 208 7.26 20.10 -19.15
C ASN A 208 7.48 20.52 -17.69
N SER A 209 6.94 21.67 -17.27
CA SER A 209 7.04 22.17 -15.90
C SER A 209 5.78 21.94 -15.06
N CYS A 210 4.71 21.43 -15.67
CA CYS A 210 3.45 21.16 -14.98
C CYS A 210 3.46 19.81 -14.25
N GLN A 211 2.83 19.77 -13.07
CA GLN A 211 2.34 18.52 -12.50
C GLN A 211 1.03 18.15 -13.17
N VAL A 212 0.89 16.92 -13.63
CA VAL A 212 -0.31 16.46 -14.33
C VAL A 212 -0.77 15.11 -13.81
N ILE A 213 -2.08 14.88 -13.92
CA ILE A 213 -2.68 13.54 -13.94
C ILE A 213 -3.22 13.32 -15.34
N TYR A 214 -2.80 12.24 -15.99
CA TYR A 214 -3.19 11.88 -17.34
C TYR A 214 -3.89 10.52 -17.36
N LEU A 215 -4.72 10.31 -18.38
CA LEU A 215 -5.34 9.04 -18.71
C LEU A 215 -4.76 8.55 -20.03
N ARG A 216 -4.18 7.35 -20.03
CA ARG A 216 -3.89 6.60 -21.25
C ARG A 216 -5.04 5.68 -21.59
N ILE A 217 -5.42 5.68 -22.86
CA ILE A 217 -6.53 4.91 -23.41
C ILE A 217 -5.96 4.01 -24.51
N TYR A 218 -6.22 2.71 -24.38
CA TYR A 218 -5.82 1.69 -25.34
C TYR A 218 -7.08 1.13 -25.99
N ILE A 219 -7.24 1.33 -27.29
CA ILE A 219 -8.40 0.83 -28.03
C ILE A 219 -8.03 -0.43 -28.79
N ASP A 220 -9.04 -1.26 -29.04
CA ASP A 220 -8.96 -2.44 -29.89
C ASP A 220 -7.86 -3.42 -29.46
N LEU A 221 -7.89 -3.78 -28.17
CA LEU A 221 -6.94 -4.72 -27.60
C LEU A 221 -7.02 -6.07 -28.34
N ASP A 222 -5.97 -6.45 -29.06
CA ASP A 222 -5.87 -7.66 -29.89
C ASP A 222 -7.05 -7.82 -30.89
N GLY A 223 -7.60 -6.72 -31.44
CA GLY A 223 -8.70 -6.79 -32.40
C GLY A 223 -10.07 -7.12 -31.79
N SER A 224 -10.19 -7.12 -30.45
CA SER A 224 -11.40 -7.51 -29.73
C SER A 224 -12.41 -6.38 -29.53
N GLY A 225 -12.09 -5.14 -29.92
CA GLY A 225 -12.88 -3.96 -29.56
C GLY A 225 -12.87 -3.59 -28.07
N SER A 226 -12.10 -4.30 -27.24
CA SER A 226 -11.95 -3.97 -25.81
C SER A 226 -11.12 -2.71 -25.60
N VAL A 227 -11.38 -1.99 -24.51
CA VAL A 227 -10.67 -0.76 -24.13
C VAL A 227 -9.93 -0.95 -22.81
N GLY A 228 -8.68 -0.48 -22.75
CA GLY A 228 -7.87 -0.45 -21.53
C GLY A 228 -7.63 0.99 -21.06
N PHE A 229 -7.71 1.21 -19.75
CA PHE A 229 -7.39 2.49 -19.14
C PHE A 229 -6.17 2.38 -18.21
N TYR A 230 -5.34 3.42 -18.21
CA TYR A 230 -4.26 3.62 -17.25
C TYR A 230 -4.22 5.07 -16.84
N VAL A 231 -4.44 5.36 -15.55
CA VAL A 231 -4.22 6.69 -15.00
C VAL A 231 -2.81 6.76 -14.43
N GLY A 232 -2.12 7.87 -14.67
CA GLY A 232 -0.80 8.12 -14.10
C GLY A 232 -0.58 9.60 -13.81
N GLN A 233 0.42 9.89 -12.99
CA GLN A 233 0.90 11.25 -12.74
C GLN A 233 2.29 11.52 -13.32
N SER A 234 2.62 12.79 -13.56
CA SER A 234 3.97 13.20 -13.97
C SER A 234 4.26 14.67 -13.64
N HIS A 235 5.54 14.99 -13.47
CA HIS A 235 6.06 16.38 -13.45
C HIS A 235 6.58 16.84 -14.82
N SER A 236 6.65 15.95 -15.80
CA SER A 236 7.03 16.22 -17.18
C SER A 236 6.26 15.24 -18.07
N VAL A 237 5.10 15.67 -18.53
CA VAL A 237 4.17 14.79 -19.27
C VAL A 237 4.74 14.35 -20.60
N VAL A 238 5.43 15.25 -21.33
CA VAL A 238 6.04 14.92 -22.62
C VAL A 238 7.13 13.87 -22.46
N ARG A 239 8.01 14.02 -21.46
CA ARG A 239 9.03 12.99 -21.18
C ARG A 239 8.37 11.67 -20.81
N ARG A 240 7.33 11.71 -19.98
CA ARG A 240 6.61 10.51 -19.54
C ARG A 240 5.92 9.78 -20.69
N MET A 241 5.35 10.50 -21.66
CA MET A 241 4.77 9.87 -22.86
C MET A 241 5.85 9.20 -23.72
N LYS A 242 7.02 9.83 -23.90
CA LYS A 242 8.17 9.22 -24.60
C LYS A 242 8.65 7.96 -23.90
N GLU A 243 8.74 7.96 -22.57
CA GLU A 243 9.09 6.78 -21.77
C GLU A 243 8.08 5.65 -22.00
N HIS A 244 6.77 5.95 -21.94
CA HIS A 244 5.72 4.96 -22.19
C HIS A 244 5.82 4.32 -23.58
N GLU A 245 6.05 5.12 -24.63
CA GLU A 245 6.20 4.59 -25.99
C GLU A 245 7.48 3.76 -26.14
N ALA A 246 8.61 4.23 -25.60
CA ALA A 246 9.86 3.49 -25.63
C ALA A 246 9.75 2.12 -24.94
N VAL A 247 9.07 2.05 -23.79
CA VAL A 247 8.86 0.78 -23.08
C VAL A 247 7.89 -0.13 -23.84
N THR A 248 6.82 0.44 -24.40
CA THR A 248 5.82 -0.34 -25.12
C THR A 248 6.44 -1.00 -26.37
N THR A 249 7.36 -0.32 -27.04
CA THR A 249 8.02 -0.78 -28.28
C THR A 249 9.25 -1.66 -28.06
N SER A 250 10.04 -1.44 -27.00
CA SER A 250 11.36 -2.07 -26.85
C SER A 250 11.37 -3.55 -26.43
N GLY A 251 10.22 -4.16 -26.08
CA GLY A 251 10.10 -5.60 -25.76
C GLY A 251 10.93 -6.12 -24.57
N GLY A 252 11.75 -5.27 -23.95
CA GLY A 252 12.72 -5.59 -22.90
C GLY A 252 12.10 -5.81 -21.51
N ARG A 253 12.96 -6.07 -20.50
CA ARG A 253 12.73 -6.57 -19.12
C ARG A 253 11.52 -6.01 -18.31
N GLU A 254 10.86 -4.96 -18.76
CA GLU A 254 9.58 -4.46 -18.24
C GLU A 254 8.35 -5.33 -18.63
N GLN A 255 8.60 -6.55 -19.11
CA GLN A 255 7.60 -7.60 -19.37
C GLN A 255 6.67 -7.89 -18.18
N ARG A 256 7.04 -7.47 -16.96
CA ARG A 256 6.26 -7.68 -15.73
C ARG A 256 5.19 -6.61 -15.47
N SER A 257 5.30 -5.40 -16.03
CA SER A 257 4.26 -4.39 -15.80
C SER A 257 2.99 -4.78 -16.55
N CYS A 258 1.93 -5.01 -15.78
CA CYS A 258 0.64 -5.40 -16.31
C CYS A 258 0.07 -4.40 -17.32
N HIS A 259 0.28 -3.11 -17.10
CA HIS A 259 -0.19 -2.04 -17.99
C HIS A 259 0.53 -2.09 -19.34
N TYR A 260 1.86 -2.25 -19.38
CA TYR A 260 2.56 -2.35 -20.68
C TYR A 260 2.23 -3.63 -21.45
N ARG A 261 1.82 -4.71 -20.76
CA ARG A 261 1.26 -5.89 -21.46
C ARG A 261 -0.04 -5.57 -22.16
N VAL A 262 -0.89 -4.73 -21.58
CA VAL A 262 -2.13 -4.25 -22.21
C VAL A 262 -1.81 -3.29 -23.35
N ALA A 263 -0.91 -2.32 -23.14
CA ALA A 263 -0.53 -1.36 -24.16
C ALA A 263 0.07 -2.00 -25.43
N ARG A 264 0.76 -3.14 -25.29
CA ARG A 264 1.34 -3.88 -26.42
C ARG A 264 0.31 -4.63 -27.28
N LYS A 265 -0.93 -4.79 -26.79
CA LYS A 265 -2.03 -5.42 -27.54
C LYS A 265 -2.70 -4.45 -28.51
N THR A 266 -2.18 -3.22 -28.64
CA THR A 266 -2.77 -2.18 -29.48
C THR A 266 -1.72 -1.48 -30.33
N THR A 267 -2.13 -1.01 -31.51
CA THR A 267 -1.31 -0.23 -32.44
C THR A 267 -1.07 1.17 -31.90
N GLU A 268 -0.05 1.87 -32.40
CA GLU A 268 0.27 3.24 -31.96
C GLU A 268 -0.90 4.20 -32.16
N ASP A 269 -1.58 4.14 -33.31
CA ASP A 269 -2.76 4.97 -33.63
C ASP A 269 -3.95 4.75 -32.68
N ASN A 270 -3.98 3.62 -31.97
CA ASN A 270 -5.02 3.26 -31.01
C ASN A 270 -4.57 3.49 -29.55
N ARG A 271 -3.46 4.20 -29.32
CA ARG A 271 -3.00 4.66 -28.00
C ARG A 271 -3.19 6.16 -27.89
N TYR A 272 -4.02 6.57 -26.95
CA TYR A 272 -4.26 7.96 -26.65
C TYR A 272 -3.73 8.30 -25.27
N ALA A 273 -3.29 9.53 -25.09
CA ALA A 273 -2.95 10.09 -23.79
C ALA A 273 -3.63 11.44 -23.66
N VAL A 274 -4.46 11.61 -22.64
CA VAL A 274 -5.23 12.84 -22.40
C VAL A 274 -4.99 13.38 -21.00
N VAL A 275 -5.06 14.70 -20.81
CA VAL A 275 -4.93 15.30 -19.47
C VAL A 275 -6.27 15.30 -18.75
N LEU A 276 -6.23 14.92 -17.46
CA LEU A 276 -7.35 15.04 -16.54
C LEU A 276 -7.17 16.23 -15.59
N CYS A 277 -5.96 16.38 -15.03
CA CYS A 277 -5.61 17.47 -14.14
C CYS A 277 -4.25 18.09 -14.51
N SER A 278 -4.09 19.39 -14.27
CA SER A 278 -2.84 20.10 -14.43
C SER A 278 -2.67 21.20 -13.37
N TRP A 279 -1.46 21.27 -12.80
CA TRP A 279 -1.00 22.37 -11.95
C TRP A 279 0.31 22.89 -12.53
N ASP A 280 0.34 24.19 -12.84
CA ASP A 280 1.51 24.84 -13.43
C ASP A 280 2.66 25.02 -12.41
N SER A 281 3.75 25.64 -12.85
CA SER A 281 4.92 25.85 -12.00
C SER A 281 4.69 26.80 -10.82
N GLN A 282 3.70 27.68 -10.89
CA GLN A 282 3.36 28.65 -9.85
C GLN A 282 2.38 28.05 -8.83
N ASN A 283 1.61 27.05 -9.24
CA ASN A 283 0.54 26.43 -8.45
C ASN A 283 0.81 24.95 -8.13
N LYS A 284 2.09 24.55 -8.05
CA LYS A 284 2.47 23.18 -7.73
C LYS A 284 1.89 22.72 -6.40
N ILE A 285 1.42 21.49 -6.38
CA ILE A 285 0.89 20.81 -5.20
C ILE A 285 1.93 19.89 -4.59
N SER A 286 1.75 19.55 -3.31
CA SER A 286 2.64 18.61 -2.64
C SER A 286 2.59 17.22 -3.29
N LEU A 287 3.66 16.44 -3.15
CA LEU A 287 3.72 15.07 -3.67
C LEU A 287 2.65 14.17 -3.03
N ASN A 288 2.31 14.42 -1.78
CA ASN A 288 1.28 13.67 -1.06
C ASN A 288 -0.11 13.96 -1.62
N LEU A 289 -0.41 15.24 -1.90
CA LEU A 289 -1.65 15.66 -2.53
C LEU A 289 -1.75 15.13 -3.97
N LEU A 290 -0.66 15.18 -4.74
CA LEU A 290 -0.59 14.64 -6.10
C LEU A 290 -0.87 13.12 -6.11
N ALA A 291 -0.23 12.37 -5.20
CA ALA A 291 -0.39 10.92 -5.12
C ALA A 291 -1.85 10.51 -4.83
N ILE A 292 -2.52 11.15 -3.87
CA ILE A 292 -3.92 10.81 -3.57
C ILE A 292 -4.88 11.32 -4.65
N ALA A 293 -4.54 12.39 -5.37
CA ALA A 293 -5.29 12.83 -6.54
C ALA A 293 -5.20 11.82 -7.69
N GLU A 294 -4.02 11.24 -7.94
CA GLU A 294 -3.85 10.11 -8.86
C GLU A 294 -4.73 8.93 -8.42
N GLN A 295 -4.68 8.51 -7.14
CA GLN A 295 -5.53 7.42 -6.64
C GLN A 295 -7.03 7.71 -6.79
N THR A 296 -7.44 8.98 -6.60
CA THR A 296 -8.83 9.43 -6.79
C THR A 296 -9.29 9.24 -8.23
N MET A 297 -8.45 9.62 -9.20
CA MET A 297 -8.73 9.46 -10.63
C MET A 297 -8.64 7.99 -11.07
N MET A 298 -7.66 7.24 -10.55
CA MET A 298 -7.57 5.79 -10.79
C MET A 298 -8.86 5.08 -10.40
N SER A 299 -9.43 5.41 -9.24
CA SER A 299 -10.70 4.88 -8.75
C SER A 299 -11.91 5.33 -9.57
N LEU A 300 -11.91 6.58 -10.04
CA LEU A 300 -12.97 7.12 -10.88
C LEU A 300 -13.14 6.27 -12.14
N PHE A 301 -12.01 5.99 -12.82
CA PHE A 301 -11.93 5.22 -14.07
C PHE A 301 -11.78 3.70 -13.89
N ASP A 302 -11.77 3.20 -12.66
CA ASP A 302 -11.50 1.77 -12.32
C ASP A 302 -10.26 1.21 -13.04
N SER A 303 -9.17 1.99 -13.05
CA SER A 303 -7.93 1.66 -13.76
C SER A 303 -6.89 0.91 -12.91
N TYR A 304 -7.26 0.47 -11.70
CA TYR A 304 -6.43 -0.44 -10.92
C TYR A 304 -6.26 -1.76 -11.65
N ASN A 305 -5.13 -2.42 -11.45
CA ASN A 305 -5.01 -3.78 -11.91
C ASN A 305 -6.02 -4.69 -11.19
N SER A 306 -6.63 -5.62 -11.92
CA SER A 306 -7.59 -6.58 -11.40
C SER A 306 -7.06 -7.45 -10.26
N TRP A 307 -5.76 -7.79 -10.22
CA TRP A 307 -5.18 -8.56 -9.10
C TRP A 307 -4.91 -7.69 -7.86
N ILE A 308 -4.64 -6.40 -8.05
CA ILE A 308 -4.42 -5.46 -6.94
C ILE A 308 -5.74 -5.13 -6.24
N SER A 309 -6.86 -5.25 -6.96
CA SER A 309 -8.19 -4.90 -6.49
C SER A 309 -9.15 -6.09 -6.37
N SER A 310 -8.64 -7.33 -6.44
CA SER A 310 -9.45 -8.54 -6.29
C SER A 310 -9.99 -8.65 -4.86
N SER A 311 -11.17 -9.24 -4.71
CA SER A 311 -11.76 -9.49 -3.38
C SER A 311 -11.05 -10.60 -2.59
N ASN A 312 -10.20 -11.40 -3.26
CA ASN A 312 -9.39 -12.44 -2.65
C ASN A 312 -7.91 -12.06 -2.72
N PRO A 313 -7.23 -11.82 -1.60
CA PRO A 313 -5.79 -11.66 -1.57
C PRO A 313 -5.13 -13.01 -1.89
N ASP A 314 -4.15 -13.00 -2.79
CA ASP A 314 -3.34 -14.19 -3.04
C ASP A 314 -2.50 -14.51 -1.80
N THR A 315 -2.63 -15.72 -1.28
CA THR A 315 -1.87 -16.20 -0.11
C THR A 315 -0.35 -16.10 -0.28
N THR A 316 0.13 -15.99 -1.52
CA THR A 316 1.55 -15.88 -1.86
C THR A 316 2.10 -14.44 -1.86
N PHE A 317 1.28 -13.43 -1.59
CA PHE A 317 1.76 -12.05 -1.54
C PHE A 317 2.78 -11.83 -0.42
N THR A 318 3.89 -11.18 -0.78
CA THR A 318 4.81 -10.59 0.20
C THR A 318 4.09 -9.56 1.04
N THR A 319 4.65 -9.21 2.20
CA THR A 319 4.09 -8.20 3.10
C THR A 319 3.84 -6.86 2.40
N GLU A 320 4.76 -6.44 1.54
CA GLU A 320 4.65 -5.19 0.76
C GLU A 320 3.52 -5.26 -0.27
N LEU A 321 3.43 -6.36 -1.04
CA LEU A 321 2.37 -6.54 -2.04
C LEU A 321 1.00 -6.61 -1.38
N ARG A 322 0.90 -7.24 -0.22
CA ARG A 322 -0.32 -7.31 0.58
C ARG A 322 -0.74 -5.93 1.08
N LYS A 323 0.21 -5.11 1.55
CA LYS A 323 -0.06 -3.73 1.94
C LYS A 323 -0.61 -2.93 0.76
N THR A 324 0.01 -3.02 -0.42
CA THR A 324 -0.47 -2.35 -1.64
C THR A 324 -1.87 -2.83 -2.06
N HIS A 325 -2.12 -4.14 -2.00
CA HIS A 325 -3.44 -4.71 -2.28
C HIS A 325 -4.49 -4.15 -1.31
N ASN A 326 -4.23 -4.19 0.00
CA ASN A 326 -5.16 -3.71 1.02
C ASN A 326 -5.44 -2.20 0.88
N GLN A 327 -4.43 -1.39 0.53
CA GLN A 327 -4.60 0.02 0.23
C GLN A 327 -5.53 0.23 -0.99
N ALA A 328 -5.34 -0.53 -2.06
CA ALA A 328 -6.16 -0.41 -3.25
C ALA A 328 -7.61 -0.88 -3.03
N VAL A 329 -7.81 -1.98 -2.30
CA VAL A 329 -9.14 -2.46 -1.90
C VAL A 329 -9.87 -1.41 -1.06
N TYR A 330 -9.17 -0.78 -0.10
CA TYR A 330 -9.70 0.32 0.69
C TYR A 330 -10.14 1.50 -0.18
N ILE A 331 -9.25 2.01 -1.03
CA ILE A 331 -9.53 3.14 -1.90
C ILE A 331 -10.68 2.84 -2.88
N LYS A 332 -10.78 1.59 -3.38
CA LYS A 332 -11.90 1.14 -4.22
C LYS A 332 -13.23 1.11 -3.45
N SER A 333 -13.23 0.66 -2.20
CA SER A 333 -14.42 0.68 -1.34
C SER A 333 -14.91 2.11 -1.10
N VAL A 334 -14.00 3.03 -0.75
CA VAL A 334 -14.30 4.47 -0.60
C VAL A 334 -14.89 5.05 -1.90
N ALA A 335 -14.33 4.69 -3.05
CA ALA A 335 -14.82 5.14 -4.34
C ALA A 335 -16.20 4.61 -4.68
N ASN A 336 -16.48 3.33 -4.41
CA ASN A 336 -17.77 2.72 -4.64
C ASN A 336 -18.86 3.36 -3.78
N GLU A 337 -18.57 3.62 -2.50
CA GLU A 337 -19.47 4.34 -1.60
C GLU A 337 -19.77 5.75 -2.11
N ALA A 338 -18.73 6.49 -2.52
CA ALA A 338 -18.90 7.82 -3.08
C ALA A 338 -19.71 7.81 -4.39
N LYS A 339 -19.45 6.83 -5.27
CA LYS A 339 -20.21 6.62 -6.51
C LYS A 339 -21.68 6.32 -6.22
N GLN A 340 -21.97 5.43 -5.29
CA GLN A 340 -23.33 5.09 -4.88
C GLN A 340 -24.08 6.30 -4.31
N LYS A 341 -23.47 7.06 -3.39
CA LYS A 341 -24.10 8.25 -2.79
C LYS A 341 -24.41 9.35 -3.79
N VAL A 342 -23.54 9.54 -4.78
CA VAL A 342 -23.69 10.57 -5.81
C VAL A 342 -24.61 10.13 -6.95
N GLY A 343 -24.91 8.82 -7.03
CA GLY A 343 -25.53 8.20 -8.20
C GLY A 343 -24.67 8.42 -9.43
N TRP A 344 -23.36 8.17 -9.31
CA TRP A 344 -22.35 8.42 -10.35
C TRP A 344 -22.75 7.80 -11.68
#